data_AF-A0A833XLN0-F1
#
_entry.id   AF-A0A833XLN0-F1
#
_cell.length_a   1.000
_cell.length_b   1.000
_cell.length_c   1.000
_cell.angle_alpha   90.00
_cell.angle_beta   90.00
_cell.angle_gamma   90.00
#
_symmetry.space_group_name_H-M   'P 1'
#
loop_
_entity.id
_entity.type
_entity.pdbx_description
1 polymer ?
#
loop_
_entity_poly.entity_id
_entity_poly.type
_entity_poly.pdbx_seq_one_letter_code
_entity_poly.pdbx_strand_id
1 'polypeptide(L)'
;MASSQASSCVVNDIEMESPSCWCGLKAPLKISHTHKNPGRKFYACPTYGTGETRCQFFIWADILQSVISEKYLTRENEIRKREDALLLREYEAQKKEDKLLEREKTLQKQDDDLHKMIVENRVVRILLCLYWIVSVVIVFGWF
;
A
#
# COMPACT_ATOMS: atom_id res chain seq x y z
N MET A 1 -14.49 -16.53 -15.81
CA MET A 1 -13.26 -16.97 -16.50
C MET A 1 -12.25 -15.85 -16.40
N ALA A 2 -11.26 -15.98 -15.53
CA ALA A 2 -10.13 -15.07 -15.47
C ALA A 2 -8.87 -15.95 -15.45
N SER A 3 -8.29 -16.13 -16.63
CA SER A 3 -6.95 -16.67 -16.79
C SER A 3 -5.97 -15.60 -16.32
N SER A 4 -5.47 -15.73 -15.10
CA SER A 4 -4.24 -15.06 -14.70
C SER A 4 -3.09 -16.01 -14.98
N GLN A 5 -2.30 -15.59 -15.95
CA GLN A 5 -1.27 -16.33 -16.65
C GLN A 5 -0.22 -16.91 -15.71
N ALA A 6 0.31 -18.05 -16.16
CA ALA A 6 1.51 -18.67 -15.67
C ALA A 6 2.59 -17.62 -15.38
N SER A 7 3.17 -17.66 -14.18
CA SER A 7 4.46 -17.03 -13.93
C SER A 7 5.52 -17.85 -14.65
N SER A 8 5.51 -17.74 -15.98
CA SER A 8 6.52 -18.30 -16.86
C SER A 8 7.75 -17.41 -16.73
N CYS A 9 8.80 -17.98 -16.13
CA CYS A 9 10.19 -17.70 -16.49
C CYS A 9 10.53 -16.23 -16.81
N VAL A 10 10.48 -15.35 -15.81
CA VAL A 10 11.28 -14.11 -15.84
C VAL A 10 12.53 -14.33 -14.99
N VAL A 11 13.36 -15.28 -15.42
CA VAL A 11 14.82 -15.19 -15.21
C VAL A 11 15.39 -14.70 -16.54
N ASN A 12 14.81 -13.62 -17.08
CA ASN A 12 15.43 -12.91 -18.18
C ASN A 12 16.42 -11.95 -17.56
N ASP A 13 17.70 -12.33 -17.69
CA ASP A 13 18.86 -11.44 -17.70
C ASP A 13 18.75 -10.27 -16.73
N ILE A 14 19.01 -10.53 -15.45
CA ILE A 14 19.73 -9.52 -14.68
C ILE A 14 21.05 -9.40 -15.43
N GLU A 15 21.17 -8.40 -16.31
CA GLU A 15 22.46 -7.96 -16.84
C GLU A 15 23.30 -7.65 -15.60
N MET A 16 24.05 -8.66 -15.18
CA MET A 16 24.72 -8.63 -13.91
C MET A 16 25.89 -7.69 -14.12
N GLU A 17 25.67 -6.43 -13.72
CA GLU A 17 26.66 -5.40 -13.94
C GLU A 17 27.97 -5.83 -13.30
N SER A 18 29.04 -5.82 -14.10
CA SER A 18 30.32 -6.32 -13.64
C SER A 18 30.74 -5.60 -12.35
N PRO A 19 31.12 -6.34 -11.29
CA PRO A 19 31.48 -5.72 -10.02
C PRO A 19 32.76 -4.90 -10.20
N SER A 20 32.90 -3.81 -9.45
CA SER A 20 34.16 -3.04 -9.44
C SER A 20 35.14 -3.65 -8.45
N CYS A 21 36.42 -3.73 -8.83
CA CYS A 21 37.49 -4.10 -7.93
C CYS A 21 37.85 -2.95 -6.98
N TRP A 22 38.76 -3.18 -6.02
CA TRP A 22 39.20 -2.14 -5.08
C TRP A 22 40.02 -1.01 -5.72
N CYS A 23 40.44 -1.15 -6.98
CA CYS A 23 41.01 -0.05 -7.75
C CYS A 23 39.93 0.86 -8.39
N GLY A 24 38.64 0.54 -8.21
CA GLY A 24 37.53 1.24 -8.86
C GLY A 24 37.26 0.81 -10.30
N LEU A 25 38.07 -0.10 -10.87
CA LEU A 25 37.91 -0.61 -12.22
C LEU A 25 36.88 -1.74 -12.27
N LYS A 26 36.09 -1.81 -13.35
CA LYS A 26 35.18 -2.94 -13.59
C LYS A 26 36.00 -4.24 -13.73
N ALA A 27 35.66 -5.24 -12.93
CA ALA A 27 36.28 -6.55 -12.99
C ALA A 27 35.69 -7.34 -14.17
N PRO A 28 36.49 -7.74 -15.17
CA PRO A 28 35.99 -8.56 -16.28
C PRO A 28 35.65 -9.98 -15.83
N LEU A 29 34.67 -10.58 -16.51
CA LEU A 29 34.33 -12.00 -16.38
C LEU A 29 35.40 -12.86 -17.05
N LYS A 30 36.00 -13.78 -16.29
CA LYS A 30 37.03 -14.73 -16.72
C LYS A 30 36.57 -16.16 -16.46
N ILE A 31 37.15 -17.11 -17.18
CA ILE A 31 36.91 -18.55 -17.00
C ILE A 31 38.14 -19.16 -16.33
N SER A 32 37.94 -19.98 -15.29
CA SER A 32 39.02 -20.70 -14.63
C SER A 32 39.46 -21.88 -15.49
N HIS A 33 40.76 -21.93 -15.77
CA HIS A 33 41.43 -23.06 -16.44
C HIS A 33 42.22 -23.93 -15.46
N THR A 34 41.99 -23.77 -14.15
CA THR A 34 42.67 -24.57 -13.12
C THR A 34 42.10 -25.99 -13.07
N HIS A 35 42.93 -26.99 -12.80
CA HIS A 35 42.49 -28.38 -12.62
C HIS A 35 41.41 -28.52 -11.53
N LYS A 36 41.45 -27.68 -10.48
CA LYS A 36 40.48 -27.72 -9.38
C LYS A 36 39.12 -27.11 -9.73
N ASN A 37 39.06 -26.12 -10.61
CA ASN A 37 37.84 -25.42 -10.96
C ASN A 37 37.74 -25.20 -12.48
N PRO A 38 37.75 -26.24 -13.31
CA PRO A 38 37.73 -26.09 -14.75
C PRO A 38 36.40 -25.48 -15.22
N GLY A 39 36.45 -24.48 -16.10
CA GLY A 39 35.27 -23.86 -16.71
C GLY A 39 34.47 -22.92 -15.81
N ARG A 40 34.76 -22.85 -14.51
CA ARG A 40 34.02 -21.99 -13.57
C ARG A 40 34.32 -20.51 -13.83
N LYS A 41 33.27 -19.68 -13.91
CA LYS A 41 33.37 -18.25 -14.21
C LYS A 41 33.63 -17.42 -12.95
N PHE A 42 34.51 -16.43 -13.03
CA PHE A 42 34.82 -15.51 -11.93
C PHE A 42 35.07 -14.09 -12.43
N TYR A 43 34.87 -13.12 -11.54
CA TYR A 43 35.28 -11.73 -11.75
C TYR A 43 36.56 -11.46 -10.96
N ALA A 44 37.53 -10.82 -11.59
CA ALA A 44 38.78 -10.43 -10.94
C ALA A 44 39.29 -9.09 -11.45
N CYS A 45 40.20 -8.45 -10.71
CA CYS A 45 40.85 -7.22 -11.15
C CYS A 45 41.44 -7.37 -12.58
N PRO A 46 41.35 -6.34 -13.45
CA PRO A 46 42.01 -6.38 -14.76
C PRO A 46 43.51 -6.70 -14.68
N THR A 47 44.22 -6.17 -13.69
CA THR A 47 45.65 -6.40 -13.42
C THR A 47 45.93 -7.66 -12.59
N TYR A 48 44.94 -8.54 -12.43
CA TYR A 48 45.13 -9.80 -11.71
C TYR A 48 46.10 -10.72 -12.47
N GLY A 49 47.30 -10.91 -11.92
CA GLY A 49 48.35 -11.77 -12.47
C GLY A 49 49.44 -11.08 -13.28
N THR A 50 49.43 -9.74 -13.42
CA THR A 50 50.34 -9.01 -14.34
C THR A 50 51.60 -8.38 -13.72
N GLY A 51 51.83 -8.48 -12.41
CA GLY A 51 53.09 -7.98 -11.82
C GLY A 51 52.97 -6.69 -11.02
N GLU A 52 52.17 -5.73 -11.48
CA GLU A 52 51.98 -4.37 -10.92
C GLU A 52 51.19 -4.34 -9.61
N THR A 53 50.99 -3.18 -8.95
CA THR A 53 50.23 -3.04 -7.69
C THR A 53 48.86 -3.74 -7.77
N ARG A 54 48.74 -4.88 -7.07
CA ARG A 54 47.64 -5.84 -7.23
C ARG A 54 46.59 -5.61 -6.16
N CYS A 55 45.42 -5.09 -6.52
CA CYS A 55 44.25 -5.41 -5.69
C CYS A 55 43.89 -6.89 -5.95
N GLN A 56 43.70 -7.66 -4.88
CA GLN A 56 43.44 -9.11 -4.95
C GLN A 56 41.95 -9.43 -5.10
N PHE A 57 41.19 -8.53 -5.73
CA PHE A 57 39.77 -8.71 -5.91
C PHE A 57 39.49 -9.96 -6.77
N PHE A 58 38.66 -10.85 -6.23
CA PHE A 58 38.22 -12.08 -6.85
C PHE A 58 36.86 -12.49 -6.28
N ILE A 59 35.90 -12.84 -7.15
CA ILE A 59 34.61 -13.42 -6.74
C ILE A 59 34.09 -14.39 -7.81
N TRP A 60 33.55 -15.53 -7.37
CA TRP A 60 32.91 -16.48 -8.28
C TRP A 60 31.57 -15.92 -8.78
N ALA A 61 31.31 -16.04 -10.08
CA ALA A 61 30.13 -15.44 -10.72
C ALA A 61 28.81 -16.05 -10.20
N ASP A 62 28.79 -17.36 -9.94
CA ASP A 62 27.64 -18.07 -9.38
C ASP A 62 27.30 -17.63 -7.95
N ILE A 63 28.32 -17.37 -7.12
CA ILE A 63 28.12 -16.84 -5.76
C ILE A 63 27.54 -15.44 -5.83
N LEU A 64 28.10 -14.57 -6.68
CA LEU A 64 27.60 -13.21 -6.84
C LEU A 64 26.14 -13.20 -7.33
N GLN A 65 25.81 -14.07 -8.29
CA GLN A 65 24.44 -14.25 -8.77
C GLN A 65 23.50 -14.68 -7.63
N SER A 66 23.90 -15.68 -6.84
CA SER A 66 23.11 -16.17 -5.71
C SER A 66 22.80 -15.07 -4.69
N VAL A 67 23.82 -14.28 -4.29
CA VAL A 67 23.66 -13.18 -3.33
C VAL A 67 22.76 -12.07 -3.88
N ILE A 68 22.89 -11.74 -5.17
CA ILE A 68 22.06 -10.74 -5.83
C ILE A 68 20.60 -11.23 -5.85
N SER A 69 20.36 -12.46 -6.31
CA SER A 69 19.02 -13.06 -6.35
C SER A 69 18.37 -13.12 -4.96
N GLU A 70 19.12 -13.48 -3.92
CA GLU A 70 18.63 -13.47 -2.53
C GLU A 70 18.21 -12.06 -2.10
N LYS A 71 19.04 -11.03 -2.36
CA LYS A 71 18.70 -9.64 -2.04
C LYS A 71 17.43 -9.16 -2.74
N TYR A 72 17.25 -9.51 -4.02
CA TYR A 72 16.03 -9.18 -4.76
C TYR A 72 14.81 -9.84 -4.12
N LEU A 73 14.90 -11.14 -3.83
CA LEU A 73 13.82 -11.88 -3.17
C LEU A 73 13.48 -11.30 -1.80
N THR A 74 14.48 -10.97 -0.97
CA THR A 74 14.25 -10.34 0.33
C THR A 74 13.53 -9.01 0.17
N ARG A 75 13.99 -8.15 -0.74
CA ARG A 75 13.36 -6.85 -1.01
C ARG A 75 11.93 -7.02 -1.51
N GLU A 76 11.69 -7.94 -2.44
CA GLU A 76 10.35 -8.22 -2.96
C GLU A 76 9.41 -8.69 -1.86
N ASN A 77 9.88 -9.58 -0.98
CA ASN A 77 9.09 -10.05 0.17
C ASN A 77 8.78 -8.94 1.17
N GLU A 78 9.72 -8.02 1.39
CA GLU A 78 9.46 -6.84 2.23
C GLU A 78 8.41 -5.91 1.62
N ILE A 79 8.45 -5.71 0.30
CA ILE A 79 7.45 -4.91 -0.42
C ILE A 79 6.07 -5.56 -0.27
N ARG A 80 5.96 -6.85 -0.58
CA ARG A 80 4.72 -7.63 -0.45
C ARG A 80 4.13 -7.53 0.96
N LYS A 81 4.97 -7.69 1.98
CA LYS A 81 4.55 -7.57 3.39
C LYS A 81 4.02 -6.17 3.73
N ARG A 82 4.60 -5.12 3.14
CA ARG A 82 4.11 -3.74 3.33
C ARG A 82 2.78 -3.52 2.61
N GLU A 83 2.62 -4.05 1.41
CA GLU A 83 1.36 -4.00 0.64
C GLU A 83 0.24 -4.70 1.40
N ASP A 84 0.46 -5.92 1.90
CA ASP A 84 -0.52 -6.65 2.72
C ASP A 84 -0.92 -5.86 3.97
N ALA A 85 0.04 -5.20 4.63
CA ALA A 85 -0.24 -4.37 5.80
C ALA A 85 -1.02 -3.09 5.45
N LEU A 86 -0.81 -2.51 4.26
CA LEU A 86 -1.57 -1.36 3.78
C LEU A 86 -3.01 -1.77 3.43
N LEU A 87 -3.20 -2.89 2.72
CA LEU A 87 -4.52 -3.41 2.38
C LEU A 87 -5.36 -3.70 3.63
N LEU A 88 -4.75 -4.26 4.68
CA LEU A 88 -5.46 -4.51 5.94
C LEU A 88 -5.93 -3.20 6.59
N ARG A 89 -5.09 -2.15 6.57
CA ARG A 89 -5.44 -0.83 7.11
C ARG A 89 -6.54 -0.16 6.31
N GLU A 90 -6.50 -0.25 4.99
CA GLU A 90 -7.54 0.28 4.10
C GLU A 90 -8.89 -0.40 4.38
N TYR A 91 -8.89 -1.73 4.49
CA TYR A 91 -10.09 -2.49 4.86
C TYR A 91 -10.66 -2.06 6.22
N GLU A 92 -9.80 -1.88 7.23
CA GLU A 92 -10.23 -1.40 8.55
C GLU A 92 -10.77 0.04 8.53
N ALA A 93 -10.16 0.92 7.73
CA ALA A 93 -10.60 2.29 7.56
C ALA A 93 -11.99 2.35 6.90
N GLN A 94 -12.17 1.59 5.81
CA GLN A 94 -13.45 1.47 5.12
C GLN A 94 -14.55 0.95 6.06
N LYS A 95 -14.25 -0.09 6.84
CA LYS A 95 -15.19 -0.62 7.85
C LYS A 95 -15.59 0.41 8.91
N LYS A 96 -14.70 1.35 9.25
CA LYS A 96 -15.02 2.45 10.17
C LYS A 96 -15.87 3.52 9.48
N GLU A 97 -15.58 3.83 8.22
CA GLU A 97 -16.35 4.75 7.39
C GLU A 97 -17.80 4.28 7.23
N ASP A 98 -18.01 3.01 6.89
CA ASP A 98 -19.36 2.43 6.78
C ASP A 98 -20.15 2.59 8.09
N LYS A 99 -19.51 2.35 9.24
CA LYS A 99 -20.11 2.55 10.56
C LYS A 99 -20.42 4.01 10.87
N LEU A 100 -19.60 4.95 10.38
CA LEU A 100 -19.86 6.38 10.54
C LEU A 100 -21.03 6.81 9.67
N LEU A 101 -21.12 6.32 8.44
CA LEU A 101 -22.23 6.58 7.53
C LEU A 101 -23.57 6.08 8.09
N GLU A 102 -23.59 4.89 8.71
CA GLU A 102 -24.80 4.38 9.38
C GLU A 102 -25.23 5.26 10.57
N ARG A 103 -24.26 5.74 11.35
CA ARG A 103 -24.52 6.66 12.47
C ARG A 103 -25.02 8.01 11.98
N GLU A 104 -24.44 8.53 10.92
CA GLU A 104 -24.86 9.79 10.28
C GLU A 104 -26.30 9.69 9.79
N LYS A 105 -26.67 8.62 9.07
CA LYS A 105 -28.06 8.38 8.65
C LYS A 105 -29.02 8.32 9.84
N THR A 106 -28.58 7.73 10.95
CA THR A 106 -29.39 7.64 12.17
C THR A 106 -29.59 9.03 12.80
N LEU A 107 -28.53 9.83 12.88
CA LEU A 107 -28.58 11.21 13.37
C LEU A 107 -29.47 12.08 12.47
N GLN A 108 -29.35 11.93 11.15
CA GLN A 108 -30.19 12.64 10.19
C GLN A 108 -31.67 12.32 10.39
N LYS A 109 -32.00 11.04 10.57
CA LYS A 109 -33.38 10.64 10.88
C LYS A 109 -33.88 11.25 12.21
N GLN A 110 -33.03 11.30 13.23
CA GLN A 110 -33.38 11.94 14.50
C GLN A 110 -33.62 13.45 14.35
N ASP A 111 -32.83 14.12 13.51
CA ASP A 111 -33.02 15.54 13.19
C ASP A 111 -34.34 15.78 12.44
N ASP A 112 -34.66 14.93 11.45
CA ASP A 112 -35.93 14.98 10.72
C ASP A 112 -37.14 14.77 11.65
N ASP A 113 -37.06 13.78 12.54
CA ASP A 113 -38.11 13.50 13.53
C ASP A 113 -38.27 14.66 14.53
N LEU A 114 -37.15 15.26 14.97
CA LEU A 114 -37.16 16.45 15.84
C LEU A 114 -37.79 17.64 15.12
N HIS A 115 -37.43 17.88 13.85
CA HIS A 115 -38.00 18.97 13.06
C HIS A 115 -39.51 18.82 12.90
N LYS A 116 -39.97 17.59 12.59
CA LYS A 116 -41.40 17.26 12.51
C LYS A 116 -42.11 17.54 13.84
N MET A 117 -41.54 17.09 14.97
CA MET A 117 -42.10 17.34 16.29
C MET A 117 -42.22 18.84 16.59
N ILE A 118 -41.20 19.63 16.25
CA ILE A 118 -41.22 21.10 16.42
C ILE A 118 -42.34 21.74 15.61
N VAL A 119 -42.53 21.31 14.35
CA VAL A 119 -43.59 21.82 13.47
C VAL A 119 -44.96 21.45 14.02
N GLU A 120 -45.19 20.20 14.40
CA GLU A 120 -46.46 19.74 14.99
C GLU A 120 -46.80 20.51 16.28
N ASN A 121 -45.83 20.66 17.19
CA ASN A 121 -45.99 21.46 18.40
C ASN A 121 -46.34 22.93 18.09
N ARG A 122 -45.70 23.51 17.07
CA ARG A 122 -46.01 24.88 16.63
C ARG A 122 -47.42 25.00 16.08
N VAL A 123 -47.88 24.04 15.27
CA VAL A 123 -49.24 24.00 14.72
C VAL A 123 -50.27 23.86 15.84
N VAL A 124 -50.08 22.92 16.77
CA VAL A 124 -50.98 22.73 17.92
C VAL A 124 -51.09 24.02 18.74
N ARG A 125 -49.96 24.68 19.03
CA ARG A 125 -49.96 25.96 19.75
C ARG A 125 -50.76 27.04 19.02
N ILE A 126 -50.62 27.15 17.70
CA ILE A 126 -51.40 28.11 16.89
C ILE A 126 -52.90 27.78 16.96
N LEU A 127 -53.28 26.52 16.81
CA LEU A 127 -54.69 26.09 16.87
C LEU A 127 -55.31 26.39 18.24
N LEU A 128 -54.60 26.11 19.34
CA LEU A 128 -55.04 26.45 20.69
C LEU A 128 -55.23 27.96 20.89
N CYS A 129 -54.30 28.79 20.37
CA CYS A 129 -54.45 30.24 20.39
C CYS A 129 -55.69 30.71 19.61
N LEU A 130 -55.92 30.18 18.41
CA LEU A 130 -57.10 30.52 17.60
C LEU A 130 -58.40 30.10 18.28
N TYR A 131 -58.45 28.88 18.83
CA TYR A 131 -59.58 28.40 19.61
C TYR A 131 -59.89 29.34 20.79
N TRP A 132 -58.87 29.69 21.58
CA TRP A 132 -59.03 30.59 22.71
C TRP A 132 -59.54 31.98 22.29
N ILE A 133 -58.99 32.57 21.22
CA ILE A 133 -59.47 33.84 20.66
C ILE A 133 -60.95 33.76 20.27
N VAL A 134 -61.35 32.72 19.53
CA VAL A 134 -62.74 32.52 19.09
C VAL A 134 -63.67 32.36 20.30
N SER A 135 -63.28 31.58 21.31
CA SER A 135 -64.06 31.41 22.53
C SER A 135 -64.28 32.73 23.27
N VAL A 136 -63.26 33.57 23.40
CA VAL A 136 -63.38 34.91 24.01
C VAL A 136 -64.35 35.80 23.23
N VAL A 137 -64.23 35.84 21.90
CA VAL A 137 -65.13 36.64 21.05
C VAL A 137 -66.59 36.18 21.17
N ILE A 138 -66.84 34.87 21.23
CA ILE A 138 -68.20 34.33 21.40
C ILE A 138 -68.79 34.71 22.75
N VAL A 139 -68.03 34.57 23.84
CA VAL A 139 -68.53 34.84 25.20
C VAL A 139 -68.75 36.33 25.46
N PHE A 140 -67.83 37.18 25.00
CA PHE A 140 -67.83 38.61 25.33
C PHE A 140 -68.35 39.52 24.21
N GLY A 141 -68.46 39.05 22.97
CA GLY A 141 -68.95 39.86 21.85
C GLY A 141 -70.48 39.94 21.73
N TRP A 142 -71.21 39.25 22.60
CA TRP A 142 -72.68 39.26 22.67
C TRP A 142 -73.22 40.17 23.80
N PHE A 143 -72.32 40.81 24.56
CA PHE A 143 -72.59 41.86 25.53
C PHE A 143 -72.25 43.23 24.92
#